data_AF-A0A5B8K6K3-F1
#
_entry.id   AF-A0A5B8K6K3-F1
#
_cell.length_a   1.000
_cell.length_b   1.000
_cell.length_c   1.000
_cell.angle_alpha   90.00
_cell.angle_beta   90.00
_cell.angle_gamma   90.00
#
_symmetry.space_group_name_H-M   'P 1'
#
loop_
_entity.id
_entity.type
_entity.pdbx_description
1 polymer ?
#
loop_
_entity_poly.entity_id
_entity_poly.type
_entity_poly.pdbx_seq_one_letter_code
_entity_poly.pdbx_strand_id
1 'polypeptide(L)'
;MAKILNSFNKLHIGQKIYTILWFLFVVLLFVSVVVTGVFNPASAELRANVIASVALITIIELFASVILTVYINGFVLRKRGNK
;
A
#
# COMPACT_ATOMS: atom_id res chain seq x y z
N MET A 1 3.89 4.86 20.32
CA MET A 1 4.68 5.42 19.19
C MET A 1 6.17 5.01 19.22
N ALA A 2 6.87 5.08 20.36
CA ALA A 2 8.32 4.80 20.45
C ALA A 2 8.79 3.42 19.92
N LYS A 3 8.01 2.34 20.15
CA LYS A 3 8.33 1.00 19.62
C LYS A 3 8.26 0.91 18.10
N ILE A 4 7.29 1.58 17.48
CA ILE A 4 7.09 1.56 16.02
C ILE A 4 8.21 2.35 15.34
N LEU A 5 8.59 3.51 15.89
CA LEU A 5 9.71 4.31 15.41
C LEU A 5 11.05 3.55 15.47
N ASN A 6 11.29 2.83 16.58
CA ASN A 6 12.52 2.04 16.74
C ASN A 6 12.58 0.84 15.80
N SER A 7 11.44 0.21 15.48
CA SER A 7 11.39 -0.84 14.46
C SER A 7 11.59 -0.30 13.05
N PHE A 8 11.04 0.88 12.73
CA PHE A 8 11.24 1.53 11.44
C PHE A 8 12.71 1.91 11.23
N ASN A 9 13.38 2.43 12.27
CA ASN A 9 14.79 2.81 12.18
C ASN A 9 15.75 1.64 11.94
N LYS A 10 15.35 0.41 12.28
CA LYS A 10 16.11 -0.82 12.04
C LYS A 10 15.96 -1.40 10.63
N LEU A 11 15.04 -0.87 9.80
CA LEU A 11 14.87 -1.30 8.42
C LEU A 11 16.01 -0.81 7.53
N HIS A 12 16.39 -1.63 6.55
CA HIS A 12 17.35 -1.25 5.51
C HIS A 12 16.84 -0.05 4.70
N ILE A 13 17.74 0.76 4.15
CA ILE A 13 17.38 2.03 3.51
C ILE A 13 16.40 1.85 2.34
N GLY A 14 16.59 0.78 1.55
CA GLY A 14 15.67 0.43 0.46
C GLY A 14 14.28 0.03 0.96
N GLN A 15 14.19 -0.68 2.09
CA GLN A 15 12.91 -1.04 2.69
C GLN A 15 12.20 0.19 3.25
N LYS A 16 12.92 1.12 3.89
CA LYS A 16 12.35 2.38 4.38
C LYS A 16 11.75 3.22 3.26
N ILE A 17 12.52 3.44 2.19
CA ILE A 17 12.08 4.22 1.02
C ILE A 17 10.87 3.57 0.37
N TYR A 18 10.90 2.25 0.20
CA TYR A 18 9.78 1.49 -0.35
C TYR A 18 8.50 1.64 0.50
N THR A 19 8.59 1.49 1.81
CA THR A 19 7.42 1.64 2.70
C THR A 19 6.87 3.06 2.68
N ILE A 20 7.74 4.08 2.59
CA ILE A 20 7.32 5.49 2.48
C ILE A 20 6.62 5.75 1.14
N LEU A 21 7.19 5.28 0.02
CA LEU A 21 6.58 5.40 -1.30
C LEU A 21 5.20 4.73 -1.36
N TRP A 22 5.08 3.54 -0.77
CA TRP A 22 3.81 2.83 -0.65
C TRP A 22 2.79 3.60 0.17
N PHE A 23 3.21 4.13 1.32
CA PHE A 23 2.33 4.94 2.14
C PHE A 23 1.84 6.18 1.37
N LEU A 24 2.75 6.86 0.66
CA LEU A 24 2.41 8.03 -0.16
C LEU A 24 1.43 7.66 -1.30
N PHE A 25 1.63 6.50 -1.92
CA PHE A 25 0.75 6.00 -2.98
C PHE A 25 -0.67 5.75 -2.47
N VAL A 26 -0.82 5.08 -1.32
CA VAL A 26 -2.14 4.84 -0.70
C VAL A 26 -2.85 6.16 -0.39
N VAL A 27 -2.11 7.15 0.12
CA VAL A 27 -2.68 8.49 0.40
C VAL A 27 -3.16 9.15 -0.89
N LEU A 28 -2.35 9.15 -1.95
CA LEU A 28 -2.73 9.72 -3.25
C LEU A 28 -3.95 9.01 -3.85
N LEU A 29 -4.00 7.68 -3.73
CA LEU A 29 -5.11 6.88 -4.20
C LEU A 29 -6.39 7.25 -3.44
N PHE A 30 -6.32 7.36 -2.11
CA PHE A 30 -7.45 7.78 -1.30
C PHE A 30 -7.94 9.19 -1.63
N VAL A 31 -7.03 10.15 -1.82
CA VAL A 31 -7.37 11.52 -2.23
C VAL A 31 -8.06 11.52 -3.58
N SER A 32 -7.53 10.76 -4.55
CA SER A 32 -8.15 10.62 -5.89
C SER A 32 -9.59 10.16 -5.79
N VAL A 33 -9.88 9.16 -4.94
CA VAL A 33 -11.23 8.61 -4.71
C VAL A 33 -12.17 9.66 -4.15
N VAL A 34 -11.73 10.38 -3.13
CA VAL A 34 -12.54 11.39 -2.46
C VAL A 34 -12.88 12.51 -3.44
N VAL A 35 -11.89 12.98 -4.22
CA VAL A 35 -12.09 14.04 -5.21
C VAL A 35 -13.02 13.60 -6.35
N THR A 36 -12.75 12.45 -6.96
CA THR A 36 -13.47 11.99 -8.17
C THR A 36 -14.82 11.34 -7.86
N GLY A 37 -14.93 10.64 -6.73
CA GLY A 37 -16.13 9.89 -6.34
C GLY A 37 -17.06 10.63 -5.39
N VAL A 38 -16.58 11.60 -4.59
CA VAL A 38 -17.42 12.28 -3.58
C VAL A 38 -17.61 13.75 -3.90
N PHE A 39 -16.53 14.47 -4.21
CA PHE A 39 -16.59 15.94 -4.33
C PHE A 39 -17.00 16.46 -5.70
N ASN A 40 -16.59 15.82 -6.80
CA ASN A 40 -16.92 16.29 -8.15
C ASN A 40 -17.36 15.17 -9.11
N PRO A 41 -18.44 14.43 -8.80
CA PRO A 41 -18.94 13.39 -9.69
C PRO A 41 -19.58 14.02 -10.94
N ALA A 42 -19.04 13.75 -12.12
CA ALA A 42 -19.64 14.24 -13.38
C ALA A 42 -20.97 13.53 -13.72
N SER A 43 -21.19 12.31 -13.21
CA SER A 43 -22.48 11.59 -13.27
C SER A 43 -22.56 10.51 -12.20
N ALA A 44 -23.77 10.02 -11.88
CA ALA A 44 -23.97 8.94 -10.92
C ALA A 44 -23.34 7.61 -11.37
N GLU A 45 -23.35 7.35 -12.68
CA GLU A 45 -22.73 6.18 -13.31
C GLU A 45 -21.20 6.26 -13.24
N LEU A 46 -20.63 7.42 -13.55
CA LEU A 46 -19.19 7.64 -13.44
C LEU A 46 -18.73 7.49 -12.00
N ARG A 47 -19.51 8.00 -11.04
CA ARG A 47 -19.24 7.84 -9.61
C ARG A 47 -19.18 6.36 -9.19
N ALA A 48 -20.14 5.55 -9.62
CA ALA A 48 -20.17 4.12 -9.32
C ALA A 48 -18.97 3.38 -9.95
N ASN A 49 -18.64 3.69 -11.20
CA ASN A 49 -17.51 3.09 -11.92
C ASN A 49 -16.16 3.46 -11.30
N VAL A 50 -15.99 4.71 -10.86
CA VAL A 50 -14.79 5.19 -10.17
C VAL A 50 -14.61 4.46 -8.84
N ILE A 51 -15.68 4.36 -8.03
CA ILE A 51 -15.64 3.64 -6.75
C ILE A 51 -15.32 2.15 -6.98
N ALA A 52 -15.92 1.51 -7.99
CA ALA A 52 -15.68 0.11 -8.32
C ALA A 52 -14.23 -0.14 -8.79
N SER A 53 -13.70 0.73 -9.65
CA SER A 53 -12.32 0.64 -10.15
C SER A 53 -11.30 0.79 -9.02
N VAL A 54 -11.57 1.69 -8.07
CA VAL A 54 -10.74 1.89 -6.89
C VAL A 54 -10.78 0.66 -6.00
N ALA A 55 -11.97 0.13 -5.69
CA ALA A 55 -12.11 -1.07 -4.88
C ALA A 55 -11.32 -2.23 -5.48
N LEU A 56 -11.35 -2.37 -6.81
CA LEU A 56 -10.56 -3.36 -7.54
C LEU A 56 -9.05 -3.13 -7.37
N ILE A 57 -8.57 -1.89 -7.54
CA ILE A 57 -7.15 -1.56 -7.35
C ILE A 57 -6.72 -1.86 -5.91
N THR A 58 -7.50 -1.48 -4.90
CA THR A 58 -7.19 -1.75 -3.49
C THR A 58 -7.11 -3.25 -3.19
N ILE A 59 -7.98 -4.06 -3.78
CA ILE A 59 -7.94 -5.52 -3.63
C ILE A 59 -6.65 -6.09 -4.26
N ILE A 60 -6.29 -5.64 -5.46
CA ILE A 60 -5.05 -6.05 -6.13
C ILE A 60 -3.83 -5.67 -5.29
N GLU A 61 -3.82 -4.47 -4.71
CA GLU A 61 -2.74 -4.03 -3.83
C GLU A 61 -2.62 -4.84 -2.55
N LEU A 62 -3.74 -5.13 -1.88
CA LEU A 62 -3.74 -6.00 -0.70
C LEU A 62 -3.17 -7.37 -1.04
N PHE A 63 -3.53 -7.92 -2.20
CA PHE A 63 -3.01 -9.20 -2.67
C PHE A 63 -1.50 -9.13 -2.95
N ALA A 64 -1.02 -8.07 -3.63
CA ALA A 64 0.40 -7.85 -3.86
C ALA A 64 1.19 -7.71 -2.55
N SER A 65 0.64 -7.00 -1.57
CA SER A 65 1.24 -6.82 -0.24
C SER A 65 1.35 -8.13 0.53
N VAL A 66 0.34 -9.01 0.44
CA VAL A 66 0.39 -10.37 1.01
C VAL A 66 1.50 -11.19 0.35
N ILE A 67 1.57 -11.23 -0.98
CA ILE A 67 2.62 -11.97 -1.71
C ILE A 67 4.00 -11.46 -1.32
N LEU A 68 4.19 -10.14 -1.28
CA LEU A 68 5.46 -9.53 -0.92
C LEU A 68 5.85 -9.85 0.53
N THR A 69 4.88 -9.84 1.45
CA THR A 69 5.10 -10.21 2.85
C THR A 69 5.54 -11.67 2.97
N VAL A 70 4.89 -12.58 2.25
CA VAL A 70 5.27 -14.00 2.18
C VAL A 70 6.66 -14.17 1.56
N TYR A 71 6.98 -13.42 0.51
CA TYR A 71 8.29 -13.47 -0.14
C TYR A 71 9.41 -12.96 0.77
N ILE A 72 9.22 -11.82 1.43
CA ILE A 72 10.22 -11.26 2.35
C ILE A 72 10.40 -12.18 3.56
N ASN A 73 9.31 -12.66 4.17
CA ASN A 73 9.39 -13.50 5.36
C ASN A 73 9.86 -14.92 5.05
N GLY A 74 9.38 -15.52 3.96
CA GLY A 74 9.68 -16.89 3.57
C GLY A 74 11.02 -17.07 2.88
N PHE A 75 11.46 -16.09 2.07
CA PHE A 75 12.65 -16.19 1.24
C PHE A 75 13.81 -15.32 1.74
N VAL A 76 13.57 -14.05 2.07
CA VAL A 76 14.66 -13.13 2.42
C VAL A 76 15.14 -13.34 3.86
N LEU A 77 14.23 -13.46 4.82
CA LEU A 77 14.59 -13.65 6.24
C LEU A 77 15.11 -15.07 6.52
N ARG A 78 14.52 -16.09 5.89
CA ARG A 78 14.96 -17.50 6.05
C ARG A 78 16.37 -17.75 5.53
N LYS A 79 16.77 -17.07 4.44
CA LYS A 79 18.13 -17.16 3.88
C LYS A 79 19.18 -16.44 4.73
N ARG A 80 18.77 -15.49 5.59
CA ARG A 80 19.66 -14.72 6.48
C ARG A 80 19.91 -15.42 7.81
N GLY A 81 18.99 -16.25 8.29
CA GLY A 81 19.15 -17.08 9.50
C GLY A 81 19.91 -18.40 9.30
N ASN A 82 20.25 -18.74 8.05
CA ASN A 82 21.04 -19.93 7.70
C ASN A 82 22.54 -19.60 7.47
N LYS A 83 23.02 -18.50 8.06
CA LYS A 83 24.44 -18.12 8.11
C LYS A 83 24.89 -18.00 9.56
#